data_AF-A0A9E0RPC5-F1
#
_entry.id   AF-A0A9E0RPC5-F1
#
_cell.length_a   1.000
_cell.length_b   1.000
_cell.length_c   1.000
_cell.angle_alpha   90.00
_cell.angle_beta   90.00
_cell.angle_gamma   90.00
#
_symmetry.space_group_name_H-M   'P 1'
#
loop_
_entity.id
_entity.type
_entity.pdbx_description
1 polymer ?
#
loop_
_entity_poly.entity_id
_entity_poly.type
_entity_poly.pdbx_seq_one_letter_code
_entity_poly.pdbx_strand_id
1 'polypeptide(L)'
;MHKIQADIERLSELILSYSMERLRMDPPTIDHALPQTTLEELAGQTITEEGLGGEEALKLFVDTLGPACISQDHPRYLSFVPSAPSEVSTLFDLVVGASNICASSWLEGAGAIYAENQALRWISDIAGLPAEAGGVFVSGGTAGNLSALVAARHDWRQAHPEYSSQRGLIISSRGAHASVAQAAQVMDADLVQSGGHQLTGDDVAATISELSTDDRARLFAVACTAGTTNLGIIDDMKGIGETCAKEKLWFHVDGAYGGAGLAAPSARPLFDGIERADSFIVDPHKWLFAPFDCCALIYADPEKARKAHRQHGDYLRGRRIRRGWPGGAVGPAALQRH
;
A
#
# COMPACT_ATOMS: atom_id res chain seq x y z
N MET A 1 18.41 -3.20 32.54
CA MET A 1 16.96 -3.02 32.72
C MET A 1 16.78 -1.64 33.34
N HIS A 2 16.41 -0.64 32.54
CA HIS A 2 16.27 0.73 33.03
C HIS A 2 15.03 0.80 33.92
N LYS A 3 15.17 1.28 35.17
CA LYS A 3 14.01 1.59 36.01
C LYS A 3 13.30 2.80 35.38
N ILE A 4 11.97 2.73 35.28
CA ILE A 4 11.18 3.87 34.84
C ILE A 4 11.33 4.96 35.91
N GLN A 5 11.70 6.16 35.48
CA GLN A 5 11.81 7.33 36.34
C GLN A 5 10.41 7.94 36.55
N ALA A 6 10.19 8.62 37.68
CA ALA A 6 8.85 9.11 38.05
C ALA A 6 8.26 10.14 37.06
N ASP A 7 9.12 10.93 36.41
CA ASP A 7 8.77 11.83 35.32
C ASP A 7 8.29 11.08 34.07
N ILE A 8 8.92 9.95 33.73
CA ILE A 8 8.48 9.07 32.64
C ILE A 8 7.15 8.39 32.97
N GLU A 9 6.92 7.98 34.23
CA GLU A 9 5.62 7.45 34.65
C GLU A 9 4.52 8.50 34.45
N ARG A 10 4.76 9.73 34.90
CA ARG A 10 3.81 10.83 34.74
C ARG A 10 3.53 11.14 33.27
N LEU A 11 4.57 11.23 32.45
CA LEU A 11 4.42 11.45 31.01
C LEU A 11 3.61 10.32 30.33
N SER A 12 3.84 9.07 30.73
CA SER A 12 3.12 7.92 30.20
C SER A 12 1.62 8.01 30.48
N GLU A 13 1.24 8.42 31.69
CA GLU A 13 -0.17 8.68 32.04
C GLU A 13 -0.78 9.79 31.18
N LEU A 14 -0.04 10.89 30.96
CA LEU A 14 -0.51 12.01 30.16
C LEU A 14 -0.72 11.62 28.69
N ILE A 15 0.23 10.88 28.09
CA ILE A 15 0.11 10.39 26.70
C ILE A 15 -1.09 9.47 26.57
N LEU A 16 -1.25 8.49 27.47
CA LEU A 16 -2.39 7.58 27.45
C LEU A 16 -3.71 8.31 27.65
N SER A 17 -3.76 9.30 28.54
CA SER A 17 -4.95 10.12 28.77
C SER A 17 -5.33 10.88 27.51
N TYR A 18 -4.39 11.59 26.88
CA TYR A 18 -4.61 12.29 25.62
C TYR A 18 -5.11 11.35 24.51
N SER A 19 -4.45 10.20 24.30
CA SER A 19 -4.85 9.24 23.27
C SER A 19 -6.28 8.73 23.49
N MET A 20 -6.64 8.41 24.73
CA MET A 20 -7.98 7.95 25.08
C MET A 20 -9.03 9.06 24.96
N GLU A 21 -8.68 10.30 25.30
CA GLU A 21 -9.56 11.45 25.11
C GLU A 21 -9.83 11.70 23.64
N ARG A 22 -8.79 11.72 22.79
CA ARG A 22 -8.95 11.92 21.34
C ARG A 22 -9.78 10.82 20.68
N LEU A 23 -9.62 9.57 21.12
CA LEU A 23 -10.41 8.43 20.64
C LEU A 23 -11.90 8.51 21.04
N ARG A 24 -12.21 9.16 22.16
CA ARG A 24 -13.59 9.30 22.65
C ARG A 24 -14.32 10.51 22.08
N MET A 25 -13.65 11.37 21.31
CA MET A 25 -14.29 12.55 20.72
C MET A 25 -15.28 12.14 19.63
N ASP A 26 -16.53 12.55 19.78
CA ASP A 26 -17.60 12.29 18.80
C ASP A 26 -18.51 13.53 18.62
N PRO A 27 -18.42 14.26 17.49
CA PRO A 27 -17.34 14.16 16.51
C PRO A 27 -16.03 14.74 17.07
N PRO A 28 -14.86 14.37 16.52
CA PRO A 28 -13.62 15.08 16.77
C PRO A 28 -13.72 16.56 16.33
N THR A 29 -12.83 17.41 16.85
CA THR A 29 -12.74 18.79 16.41
C THR A 29 -12.41 18.85 14.92
N ILE A 30 -13.08 19.74 14.17
CA ILE A 30 -12.71 20.01 12.77
C ILE A 30 -11.50 20.94 12.78
N ASP A 31 -10.34 20.35 13.06
CA ASP A 31 -9.03 21.01 13.10
C ASP A 31 -8.70 21.62 11.72
N HIS A 32 -7.73 22.54 11.66
CA HIS A 32 -7.46 23.32 10.45
C HIS A 32 -5.97 23.63 10.26
N ALA A 33 -5.52 23.62 9.01
CA ALA A 33 -4.14 23.98 8.70
C ALA A 33 -3.87 25.46 9.03
N LEU A 34 -2.70 25.72 9.61
CA LEU A 34 -2.17 27.07 9.85
C LEU A 34 -1.01 27.38 8.89
N PRO A 35 -0.79 28.64 8.51
CA PRO A 35 0.41 29.04 7.78
C PRO A 35 1.68 28.71 8.56
N GLN A 36 2.76 28.38 7.84
CA GLN A 36 4.06 28.08 8.45
C GLN A 36 4.51 29.18 9.43
N THR A 37 4.40 30.45 9.04
CA THR A 37 4.81 31.60 9.87
C THR A 37 4.04 31.65 11.19
N THR A 38 2.75 31.32 11.18
CA THR A 38 1.94 31.27 12.40
C THR A 38 2.36 30.10 13.30
N LEU A 39 2.67 28.95 12.73
CA LEU A 39 3.20 27.81 13.51
C LEU A 39 4.58 28.11 14.10
N GLU A 40 5.45 28.81 13.37
CA GLU A 40 6.75 29.26 13.89
C GLU A 40 6.60 30.21 15.08
N GLU A 41 5.65 31.15 15.01
CA GLU A 41 5.34 32.07 16.11
C GLU A 41 4.74 31.35 17.34
N LEU A 42 3.84 30.39 17.12
CA LEU A 42 3.15 29.67 18.20
C LEU A 42 4.00 28.57 18.83
N ALA A 43 4.76 27.83 18.04
CA ALA A 43 5.57 26.71 18.52
C ALA A 43 6.97 27.13 18.99
N GLY A 44 7.51 28.23 18.44
CA GLY A 44 8.86 28.67 18.73
C GLY A 44 9.93 27.66 18.30
N GLN A 45 11.10 27.74 18.92
CA GLN A 45 12.19 26.78 18.70
C GLN A 45 11.94 25.51 19.53
N THR A 46 11.59 24.42 18.86
CA THR A 46 11.20 23.16 19.52
C THR A 46 12.37 22.21 19.74
N ILE A 47 13.49 22.43 19.06
CA ILE A 47 14.71 21.64 19.19
C ILE A 47 15.81 22.51 19.81
N THR A 48 16.10 22.25 21.09
CA THR A 48 17.09 22.97 21.90
C THR A 48 18.11 22.00 22.50
N GLU A 49 19.23 22.50 23.01
CA GLU A 49 20.27 21.68 23.65
C GLU A 49 19.73 20.99 24.92
N GLU A 50 18.86 21.67 25.66
CA GLU A 50 18.24 21.18 26.89
C GLU A 50 17.03 20.26 26.62
N GLY A 51 16.45 20.33 25.41
CA GLY A 51 15.15 19.76 25.09
C GLY A 51 13.98 20.48 25.77
N LEU A 52 12.76 20.28 25.26
CA LEU A 52 11.55 20.86 25.88
C LEU A 52 11.11 20.14 27.16
N GLY A 53 11.55 18.88 27.34
CA GLY A 53 10.94 17.97 28.30
C GLY A 53 9.64 17.35 27.76
N GLY A 54 9.29 16.14 28.22
CA GLY A 54 8.19 15.38 27.65
C GLY A 54 6.81 16.03 27.84
N GLU A 55 6.55 16.64 28.99
CA GLU A 55 5.27 17.29 29.27
C GLU A 55 5.06 18.54 28.42
N GLU A 56 6.07 19.40 28.27
CA GLU A 56 5.95 20.60 27.42
C GLU A 56 5.89 20.23 25.95
N ALA A 57 6.60 19.18 25.51
CA ALA A 57 6.49 18.65 24.15
C ALA A 57 5.07 18.13 23.86
N LEU A 58 4.47 17.37 24.79
CA LEU A 58 3.09 16.90 24.66
C LEU A 58 2.12 18.08 24.66
N LYS A 59 2.28 19.04 25.57
CA LYS A 59 1.43 20.23 25.64
C LYS A 59 1.48 21.05 24.36
N LEU A 60 2.68 21.29 23.80
CA LEU A 60 2.83 21.96 22.52
C LEU A 60 2.10 21.21 21.40
N PHE A 61 2.15 19.88 21.40
CA PHE A 61 1.39 19.08 20.45
C PHE A 61 -0.11 19.25 20.65
N VAL A 62 -0.62 19.10 21.87
CA VAL A 62 -2.05 19.19 22.18
C VAL A 62 -2.62 20.58 21.88
N ASP A 63 -1.90 21.64 22.25
CA ASP A 63 -2.39 23.01 22.20
C ASP A 63 -2.19 23.69 20.83
N THR A 64 -1.16 23.27 20.07
CA THR A 64 -0.75 23.96 18.84
C THR A 64 -0.68 23.02 17.63
N LEU A 65 0.13 21.95 17.68
CA LEU A 65 0.44 21.17 16.48
C LEU A 65 -0.71 20.24 16.05
N GLY A 66 -1.35 19.57 17.01
CA GLY A 66 -2.50 18.69 16.79
C GLY A 66 -3.69 19.43 16.19
N PRO A 67 -4.14 20.56 16.77
CA PRO A 67 -5.20 21.40 16.20
C PRO A 67 -4.87 21.99 14.81
N ALA A 68 -3.59 22.00 14.42
CA ALA A 68 -3.14 22.39 13.09
C ALA A 68 -3.19 21.23 12.05
N CYS A 69 -3.52 20.01 12.48
CA CYS A 69 -3.69 18.84 11.63
C CYS A 69 -5.18 18.54 11.43
N ILE A 70 -5.69 18.68 10.20
CA ILE A 70 -7.11 18.43 9.92
C ILE A 70 -7.50 16.99 10.31
N SER A 71 -8.47 16.85 11.20
CA SER A 71 -9.07 15.57 11.60
C SER A 71 -9.90 14.95 10.45
N GLN A 72 -9.28 14.04 9.69
CA GLN A 72 -9.90 13.38 8.52
C GLN A 72 -10.99 12.38 8.90
N ASP A 73 -11.04 11.95 10.16
CA ASP A 73 -12.05 11.09 10.76
C ASP A 73 -13.33 11.84 11.17
N HIS A 74 -13.36 13.18 11.05
CA HIS A 74 -14.58 13.95 11.32
C HIS A 74 -15.67 13.61 10.28
N PRO A 75 -16.94 13.36 10.68
CA PRO A 75 -18.05 13.05 9.77
C PRO A 75 -18.44 14.14 8.73
N ARG A 76 -17.79 15.30 8.74
CA ARG A 76 -18.00 16.41 7.79
C ARG A 76 -16.76 16.66 6.93
N TYR A 77 -15.72 15.86 7.08
CA TYR A 77 -14.57 15.86 6.20
C TYR A 77 -14.93 15.09 4.93
N LEU A 78 -15.25 15.82 3.86
CA LEU A 78 -15.70 15.28 2.57
C LEU A 78 -14.68 15.51 1.45
N SER A 79 -13.44 15.88 1.81
CA SER A 79 -12.35 16.10 0.86
C SER A 79 -11.56 14.83 0.63
N PHE A 80 -11.00 14.69 -0.57
CA PHE A 80 -10.11 13.59 -0.97
C PHE A 80 -10.71 12.20 -0.68
N VAL A 81 -9.85 11.22 -0.37
CA VAL A 81 -10.25 9.93 0.20
C VAL A 81 -9.92 9.99 1.70
N PRO A 82 -10.93 10.08 2.58
CA PRO A 82 -10.70 10.21 4.01
C PRO A 82 -10.18 8.91 4.62
N SER A 83 -9.57 9.03 5.79
CA SER A 83 -9.25 7.90 6.66
C SER A 83 -10.06 8.02 7.94
N ALA A 84 -10.79 6.95 8.26
CA ALA A 84 -11.53 6.82 9.51
C ALA A 84 -11.18 5.45 10.11
N PRO A 85 -10.05 5.34 10.83
CA PRO A 85 -9.66 4.08 11.44
C PRO A 85 -10.67 3.63 12.49
N SER A 86 -10.82 2.32 12.67
CA SER A 86 -11.63 1.79 13.76
C SER A 86 -10.98 2.05 15.12
N GLU A 87 -11.77 2.17 16.18
CA GLU A 87 -11.25 2.31 17.54
C GLU A 87 -10.27 1.18 17.90
N VAL A 88 -10.61 -0.06 17.52
CA VAL A 88 -9.80 -1.25 17.79
C VAL A 88 -8.45 -1.16 17.08
N SER A 89 -8.42 -0.75 15.81
CA SER A 89 -7.17 -0.66 15.06
C SER A 89 -6.27 0.45 15.58
N THR A 90 -6.85 1.59 15.98
CA THR A 90 -6.07 2.70 16.56
C THR A 90 -5.49 2.31 17.93
N LEU A 91 -6.27 1.63 18.78
CA LEU A 91 -5.77 1.12 20.06
C LEU A 91 -4.65 0.09 19.86
N PHE A 92 -4.77 -0.77 18.85
CA PHE A 92 -3.74 -1.77 18.58
C PHE A 92 -2.46 -1.15 18.01
N ASP A 93 -2.55 -0.01 17.33
CA ASP A 93 -1.38 0.72 16.84
C ASP A 93 -0.48 1.22 17.99
N LEU A 94 -1.07 1.56 19.14
CA LEU A 94 -0.32 1.82 20.38
C LEU A 94 0.52 0.61 20.81
N VAL A 95 -0.04 -0.61 20.68
CA VAL A 95 0.66 -1.86 21.00
C VAL A 95 1.79 -2.12 20.01
N VAL A 96 1.57 -1.87 18.71
CA VAL A 96 2.59 -2.01 17.67
C VAL A 96 3.77 -1.06 17.96
N GLY A 97 3.47 0.22 18.22
CA GLY A 97 4.49 1.23 18.56
C GLY A 97 5.27 0.87 19.83
N ALA A 98 4.58 0.46 20.90
CA ALA A 98 5.21 0.07 22.16
C ALA A 98 6.07 -1.20 22.03
N SER A 99 5.71 -2.11 21.12
CA SER A 99 6.39 -3.39 20.93
C SER A 99 7.66 -3.28 20.07
N ASN A 100 7.82 -2.21 19.30
CA ASN A 100 8.97 -1.97 18.40
C ASN A 100 9.34 -3.22 17.57
N ILE A 101 8.36 -3.83 16.93
CA ILE A 101 8.52 -5.12 16.26
C ILE A 101 9.33 -4.95 14.98
N CYS A 102 10.49 -5.60 14.92
CA CYS A 102 11.29 -5.72 13.70
C CYS A 102 11.05 -7.09 13.04
N ALA A 103 10.22 -7.11 12.00
CA ALA A 103 9.84 -8.35 11.30
C ALA A 103 10.67 -8.64 10.05
N SER A 104 11.95 -8.25 10.00
CA SER A 104 12.80 -8.42 8.81
C SER A 104 13.04 -9.89 8.42
N SER A 105 12.92 -10.82 9.37
CA SER A 105 12.97 -12.26 9.11
C SER A 105 11.99 -13.04 9.98
N TRP A 106 11.70 -14.29 9.61
CA TRP A 106 10.85 -15.17 10.41
C TRP A 106 11.39 -15.36 11.83
N LEU A 107 12.70 -15.46 11.99
CA LEU A 107 13.33 -15.61 13.30
C LEU A 107 13.06 -14.40 14.22
N GLU A 108 13.07 -13.20 13.67
CA GLU A 108 12.94 -11.95 14.43
C GLU A 108 11.46 -11.58 14.69
N GLY A 109 10.53 -11.99 13.82
CA GLY A 109 9.14 -11.50 13.87
C GLY A 109 8.05 -12.51 13.50
N ALA A 110 8.23 -13.81 13.74
CA ALA A 110 7.28 -14.87 13.35
C ALA A 110 5.81 -14.56 13.67
N GLY A 111 5.52 -14.03 14.87
CA GLY A 111 4.15 -13.71 15.29
C GLY A 111 3.51 -12.61 14.45
N ALA A 112 4.25 -11.52 14.20
CA ALA A 112 3.78 -10.42 13.36
C ALA A 112 3.64 -10.85 11.89
N ILE A 113 4.58 -11.63 11.37
CA ILE A 113 4.51 -12.18 10.01
C ILE A 113 3.31 -13.10 9.86
N TYR A 114 3.03 -13.94 10.86
CA TYR A 114 1.85 -14.79 10.85
C TYR A 114 0.56 -13.97 10.78
N ALA A 115 0.42 -12.92 11.61
CA ALA A 115 -0.74 -12.04 11.60
C ALA A 115 -0.90 -11.29 10.26
N GLU A 116 0.19 -10.75 9.72
CA GLU A 116 0.24 -10.12 8.38
C GLU A 116 -0.28 -11.08 7.30
N ASN A 117 0.18 -12.33 7.31
CA ASN A 117 -0.26 -13.34 6.35
C ASN A 117 -1.75 -13.68 6.47
N GLN A 118 -2.33 -13.64 7.68
CA GLN A 118 -3.77 -13.86 7.85
C GLN A 118 -4.58 -12.72 7.21
N ALA A 119 -4.17 -11.47 7.43
CA ALA A 119 -4.82 -10.31 6.83
C ALA A 119 -4.71 -10.32 5.30
N LEU A 120 -3.52 -10.58 4.77
CA LEU A 120 -3.30 -10.69 3.32
C LEU A 120 -4.10 -11.84 2.69
N ARG A 121 -4.20 -12.98 3.38
CA ARG A 121 -5.00 -14.12 2.90
C ARG A 121 -6.48 -13.75 2.83
N TRP A 122 -7.02 -13.08 3.85
CA TRP A 122 -8.40 -12.60 3.83
C TRP A 122 -8.66 -11.64 2.65
N ILE A 123 -7.77 -10.67 2.40
CA ILE A 123 -7.88 -9.76 1.25
C ILE A 123 -7.77 -10.53 -0.09
N SER A 124 -6.90 -11.53 -0.15
CA SER A 124 -6.75 -12.37 -1.34
C SER A 124 -8.01 -13.21 -1.61
N ASP A 125 -8.66 -13.72 -0.57
CA ASP A 125 -9.88 -14.53 -0.67
C ASP A 125 -11.07 -13.70 -1.15
N ILE A 126 -11.26 -12.47 -0.65
CA ILE A 126 -12.36 -11.60 -1.11
C ILE A 126 -12.18 -11.16 -2.58
N ALA A 127 -10.93 -11.03 -3.03
CA ALA A 127 -10.59 -10.79 -4.44
C ALA A 127 -10.73 -12.06 -5.30
N GLY A 128 -10.84 -13.26 -4.70
CA GLY A 128 -10.89 -14.52 -5.44
C GLY A 128 -9.55 -14.94 -6.05
N LEU A 129 -8.44 -14.45 -5.51
CA LEU A 129 -7.09 -14.82 -5.94
C LEU A 129 -6.75 -16.25 -5.52
N PRO A 130 -5.83 -16.93 -6.23
CA PRO A 130 -5.52 -18.34 -5.98
C PRO A 130 -4.96 -18.60 -4.57
N ALA A 131 -4.97 -19.87 -4.15
CA ALA A 131 -4.57 -20.28 -2.80
C ALA A 131 -3.09 -20.00 -2.51
N GLU A 132 -2.24 -20.07 -3.54
CA GLU A 132 -0.82 -19.73 -3.51
C GLU A 132 -0.54 -18.22 -3.47
N ALA A 133 -1.55 -17.38 -3.73
CA ALA A 133 -1.39 -15.94 -3.72
C ALA A 133 -0.90 -15.44 -2.36
N GLY A 134 -0.10 -14.39 -2.38
CA GLY A 134 0.14 -13.59 -1.19
C GLY A 134 1.03 -12.40 -1.46
N GLY A 135 1.51 -11.77 -0.39
CA GLY A 135 1.84 -10.37 -0.48
C GLY A 135 2.63 -9.83 0.69
N VAL A 136 2.57 -8.51 0.82
CA VAL A 136 3.23 -7.74 1.86
C VAL A 136 2.48 -6.42 2.08
N PHE A 137 2.54 -5.88 3.30
CA PHE A 137 2.12 -4.49 3.52
C PHE A 137 3.25 -3.52 3.19
N VAL A 138 2.93 -2.45 2.46
CA VAL A 138 3.83 -1.34 2.15
C VAL A 138 3.23 -0.02 2.61
N SER A 139 4.00 1.07 2.54
CA SER A 139 3.60 2.38 3.09
C SER A 139 2.42 3.05 2.37
N GLY A 140 1.99 2.57 1.20
CA GLY A 140 0.87 3.17 0.50
C GLY A 140 0.76 2.71 -0.95
N GLY A 141 -0.37 3.02 -1.60
CA GLY A 141 -0.64 2.61 -2.97
C GLY A 141 0.43 3.01 -3.99
N THR A 142 1.16 4.12 -3.78
CA THR A 142 2.30 4.48 -4.64
C THR A 142 3.42 3.45 -4.58
N ALA A 143 3.84 3.03 -3.37
CA ALA A 143 4.86 2.00 -3.19
C ALA A 143 4.36 0.63 -3.67
N GLY A 144 3.06 0.35 -3.46
CA GLY A 144 2.40 -0.86 -3.94
C GLY A 144 2.43 -0.98 -5.47
N ASN A 145 1.94 0.04 -6.16
CA ASN A 145 1.95 0.15 -7.63
C ASN A 145 3.37 0.03 -8.20
N LEU A 146 4.34 0.74 -7.63
CA LEU A 146 5.73 0.65 -8.08
C LEU A 146 6.26 -0.79 -7.93
N SER A 147 6.08 -1.40 -6.76
CA SER A 147 6.57 -2.76 -6.49
C SER A 147 5.90 -3.80 -7.39
N ALA A 148 4.61 -3.65 -7.67
CA ALA A 148 3.86 -4.50 -8.60
C ALA A 148 4.42 -4.39 -10.03
N LEU A 149 4.60 -3.17 -10.54
CA LEU A 149 5.05 -2.94 -11.90
C LEU A 149 6.55 -3.26 -12.09
N VAL A 150 7.37 -3.14 -11.04
CA VAL A 150 8.76 -3.65 -11.04
C VAL A 150 8.76 -5.16 -11.23
N ALA A 151 7.90 -5.90 -10.51
CA ALA A 151 7.77 -7.35 -10.67
C ALA A 151 7.31 -7.74 -12.08
N ALA A 152 6.32 -7.02 -12.62
CA ALA A 152 5.84 -7.21 -13.98
C ALA A 152 6.95 -7.04 -15.03
N ARG A 153 7.72 -5.95 -14.95
CA ARG A 153 8.84 -5.69 -15.86
C ARG A 153 9.93 -6.75 -15.74
N HIS A 154 10.24 -7.16 -14.52
CA HIS A 154 11.23 -8.20 -14.28
C HIS A 154 10.78 -9.53 -14.89
N ASP A 155 9.51 -9.94 -14.72
CA ASP A 155 8.95 -11.15 -15.32
C ASP A 155 9.03 -11.10 -16.86
N TRP A 156 8.64 -9.98 -17.47
CA TRP A 156 8.76 -9.76 -18.92
C TRP A 156 10.19 -9.88 -19.43
N ARG A 157 11.18 -9.28 -18.74
CA ARG A 157 12.60 -9.37 -19.11
C ARG A 157 13.17 -10.78 -18.91
N GLN A 158 12.64 -11.56 -17.97
CA GLN A 158 13.03 -12.98 -17.85
C GLN A 158 12.50 -13.80 -19.02
N ALA A 159 11.27 -13.51 -19.48
CA ALA A 159 10.68 -14.17 -20.63
C ALA A 159 11.31 -13.74 -21.97
N HIS A 160 11.83 -12.50 -22.04
CA HIS A 160 12.43 -11.92 -23.24
C HIS A 160 13.79 -11.25 -22.94
N PRO A 161 14.86 -12.04 -22.73
CA PRO A 161 16.18 -11.51 -22.37
C PRO A 161 16.77 -10.51 -23.37
N GLU A 162 16.37 -10.60 -24.64
CA GLU A 162 16.74 -9.68 -25.72
C GLU A 162 16.27 -8.24 -25.47
N TYR A 163 15.25 -8.03 -24.62
CA TYR A 163 14.74 -6.72 -24.24
C TYR A 163 15.20 -6.27 -22.85
N SER A 164 16.21 -6.92 -22.27
CA SER A 164 16.72 -6.63 -20.92
C SER A 164 17.19 -5.18 -20.73
N SER A 165 17.68 -4.52 -21.78
CA SER A 165 18.11 -3.11 -21.79
C SER A 165 17.06 -2.14 -22.37
N GLN A 166 15.92 -2.63 -22.83
CA GLN A 166 14.87 -1.79 -23.43
C GLN A 166 13.97 -1.18 -22.37
N ARG A 167 13.47 0.03 -22.65
CA ARG A 167 12.41 0.68 -21.87
C ARG A 167 11.10 -0.05 -22.14
N GLY A 168 10.55 -0.69 -21.11
CA GLY A 168 9.25 -1.37 -21.21
C GLY A 168 8.12 -0.35 -21.40
N LEU A 169 6.96 -0.80 -21.87
CA LEU A 169 5.76 0.00 -22.05
C LEU A 169 4.60 -0.57 -21.21
N ILE A 170 3.84 0.32 -20.59
CA ILE A 170 2.65 0.02 -19.80
C ILE A 170 1.45 0.73 -20.43
N ILE A 171 0.26 0.13 -20.37
CA ILE A 171 -1.00 0.82 -20.68
C ILE A 171 -1.74 1.13 -19.37
N SER A 172 -2.34 2.31 -19.24
CA SER A 172 -3.30 2.62 -18.18
C SER A 172 -4.45 3.47 -18.69
N SER A 173 -5.47 3.66 -17.86
CA SER A 173 -6.52 4.64 -18.15
C SER A 173 -5.98 6.08 -18.03
N ARG A 174 -6.65 7.04 -18.67
CA ARG A 174 -6.40 8.49 -18.44
C ARG A 174 -6.78 8.94 -17.03
N GLY A 175 -7.70 8.23 -16.39
CA GLY A 175 -8.15 8.47 -15.02
C GLY A 175 -7.30 7.78 -13.94
N ALA A 176 -6.27 7.02 -14.33
CA ALA A 176 -5.38 6.33 -13.41
C ALA A 176 -4.66 7.32 -12.48
N HIS A 177 -4.38 6.88 -11.25
CA HIS A 177 -3.70 7.72 -10.27
C HIS A 177 -2.27 8.06 -10.75
N ALA A 178 -1.78 9.25 -10.39
CA ALA A 178 -0.47 9.74 -10.81
C ALA A 178 0.70 8.82 -10.41
N SER A 179 0.50 7.94 -9.42
CA SER A 179 1.47 6.91 -9.02
C SER A 179 1.85 5.95 -10.15
N VAL A 180 0.96 5.66 -11.10
CA VAL A 180 1.27 4.79 -12.24
C VAL A 180 2.28 5.46 -13.18
N ALA A 181 2.04 6.73 -13.51
CA ALA A 181 2.97 7.54 -14.30
C ALA A 181 4.31 7.74 -13.56
N GLN A 182 4.26 7.99 -12.25
CA GLN A 182 5.46 8.09 -11.42
C GLN A 182 6.24 6.77 -11.39
N ALA A 183 5.57 5.63 -11.27
CA ALA A 183 6.22 4.32 -11.29
C ALA A 183 6.91 4.07 -12.64
N ALA A 184 6.26 4.42 -13.76
CA ALA A 184 6.87 4.34 -15.08
C ALA A 184 8.14 5.20 -15.16
N GLN A 185 8.11 6.43 -14.65
CA GLN A 185 9.29 7.32 -14.62
C GLN A 185 10.42 6.75 -13.76
N VAL A 186 10.13 6.31 -12.53
CA VAL A 186 11.12 5.76 -11.59
C VAL A 186 11.81 4.51 -12.15
N MET A 187 11.05 3.69 -12.87
CA MET A 187 11.59 2.49 -13.49
C MET A 187 12.29 2.75 -14.83
N ASP A 188 12.19 3.95 -15.41
CA ASP A 188 12.56 4.19 -16.81
C ASP A 188 11.76 3.31 -17.79
N ALA A 189 10.44 3.44 -17.76
CA ALA A 189 9.47 2.81 -18.65
C ALA A 189 8.59 3.88 -19.32
N ASP A 190 7.93 3.51 -20.42
CA ASP A 190 6.92 4.33 -21.08
C ASP A 190 5.52 3.98 -20.59
N LEU A 191 4.63 4.97 -20.68
CA LEU A 191 3.21 4.84 -20.36
C LEU A 191 2.37 5.34 -21.53
N VAL A 192 1.48 4.48 -22.04
CA VAL A 192 0.43 4.85 -22.98
C VAL A 192 -0.87 4.96 -22.23
N GLN A 193 -1.49 6.13 -22.26
CA GLN A 193 -2.81 6.32 -21.67
C GLN A 193 -3.90 6.07 -22.71
N SER A 194 -4.83 5.18 -22.38
CA SER A 194 -5.96 4.80 -23.23
C SER A 194 -7.30 4.98 -22.52
N GLY A 195 -8.39 4.83 -23.28
CA GLY A 195 -9.75 5.00 -22.81
C GLY A 195 -10.12 6.44 -22.47
N GLY A 196 -11.35 6.60 -21.99
CA GLY A 196 -11.89 7.85 -21.50
C GLY A 196 -11.82 7.93 -19.97
N HIS A 197 -12.99 7.99 -19.35
CA HIS A 197 -13.14 7.97 -17.90
C HIS A 197 -12.97 6.56 -17.30
N GLN A 198 -13.35 5.54 -18.06
CA GLN A 198 -13.21 4.12 -17.74
C GLN A 198 -12.38 3.47 -18.86
N LEU A 199 -11.46 2.59 -18.50
CA LEU A 199 -10.73 1.74 -19.45
C LEU A 199 -11.46 0.40 -19.62
N THR A 200 -11.60 -0.05 -20.86
CA THR A 200 -12.22 -1.33 -21.20
C THR A 200 -11.26 -2.30 -21.88
N GLY A 201 -11.63 -3.57 -21.96
CA GLY A 201 -10.86 -4.56 -22.73
C GLY A 201 -10.69 -4.18 -24.20
N ASP A 202 -11.71 -3.55 -24.81
CA ASP A 202 -11.71 -3.10 -26.19
C ASP A 202 -10.77 -1.90 -26.40
N ASP A 203 -10.73 -0.95 -25.45
CA ASP A 203 -9.78 0.18 -25.49
C ASP A 203 -8.34 -0.33 -25.47
N VAL A 204 -8.04 -1.30 -24.58
CA VAL A 204 -6.71 -1.92 -24.49
C VAL A 204 -6.38 -2.63 -25.80
N ALA A 205 -7.28 -3.44 -26.34
CA ALA A 205 -7.07 -4.16 -27.60
C ALA A 205 -6.84 -3.21 -28.79
N ALA A 206 -7.62 -2.15 -28.89
CA ALA A 206 -7.45 -1.12 -29.91
C ALA A 206 -6.08 -0.43 -29.78
N THR A 207 -5.70 -0.04 -28.57
CA THR A 207 -4.39 0.56 -28.28
C THR A 207 -3.25 -0.34 -28.74
N ILE A 208 -3.30 -1.63 -28.39
CA ILE A 208 -2.29 -2.62 -28.80
C ILE A 208 -2.21 -2.76 -30.32
N SER A 209 -3.34 -2.69 -31.02
CA SER A 209 -3.38 -2.80 -32.48
C SER A 209 -2.77 -1.61 -33.20
N GLU A 210 -2.74 -0.44 -32.55
CA GLU A 210 -2.15 0.80 -33.08
C GLU A 210 -0.66 0.95 -32.74
N LEU A 211 -0.14 0.16 -31.80
CA LEU A 211 1.28 0.16 -31.46
C LEU A 211 2.13 -0.30 -32.65
N SER A 212 3.31 0.33 -32.79
CA SER A 212 4.34 -0.19 -33.69
C SER A 212 4.78 -1.59 -33.27
N THR A 213 5.37 -2.36 -34.18
CA THR A 213 5.91 -3.69 -33.86
C THR A 213 6.89 -3.64 -32.68
N ASP A 214 7.73 -2.60 -32.63
CA ASP A 214 8.72 -2.39 -31.57
C ASP A 214 8.06 -2.05 -30.23
N ASP A 215 7.04 -1.19 -30.23
CA ASP A 215 6.29 -0.83 -29.02
C ASP A 215 5.46 -2.00 -28.48
N ARG A 216 4.90 -2.82 -29.37
CA ARG A 216 4.16 -4.02 -28.97
C ARG A 216 5.08 -5.06 -28.34
N ALA A 217 6.31 -5.22 -28.83
CA ALA A 217 7.28 -6.17 -28.28
C ALA A 217 7.75 -5.82 -26.86
N ARG A 218 7.71 -4.52 -26.51
CA ARG A 218 8.11 -4.01 -25.18
C ARG A 218 6.94 -3.71 -24.25
N LEU A 219 5.69 -3.87 -24.71
CA LEU A 219 4.50 -3.80 -23.87
C LEU A 219 4.50 -5.00 -22.90
N PHE A 220 4.43 -4.73 -21.60
CA PHE A 220 4.54 -5.78 -20.59
C PHE A 220 3.42 -5.79 -19.55
N ALA A 221 2.67 -4.70 -19.39
CA ALA A 221 1.63 -4.63 -18.38
C ALA A 221 0.47 -3.69 -18.77
N VAL A 222 -0.69 -3.97 -18.19
CA VAL A 222 -1.81 -3.05 -18.12
C VAL A 222 -2.10 -2.74 -16.65
N ALA A 223 -2.13 -1.45 -16.30
CA ALA A 223 -2.50 -0.95 -14.98
C ALA A 223 -3.97 -0.49 -15.00
N CYS A 224 -4.82 -1.33 -14.43
CA CYS A 224 -6.27 -1.14 -14.30
C CYS A 224 -6.60 -0.46 -12.97
N THR A 225 -7.54 0.48 -12.97
CA THR A 225 -7.96 1.21 -11.76
C THR A 225 -9.30 0.69 -11.25
N ALA A 226 -9.33 0.18 -10.02
CA ALA A 226 -10.54 -0.23 -9.31
C ALA A 226 -10.99 0.87 -8.34
N GLY A 227 -11.48 1.99 -8.90
CA GLY A 227 -11.93 3.17 -8.16
C GLY A 227 -10.98 4.36 -8.29
N THR A 228 -11.16 5.17 -9.32
CA THR A 228 -10.39 6.41 -9.53
C THR A 228 -10.59 7.40 -8.38
N THR A 229 -9.54 8.14 -8.02
CA THR A 229 -9.56 9.07 -6.88
C THR A 229 -10.67 10.12 -6.95
N ASN A 230 -10.92 10.66 -8.15
CA ASN A 230 -11.83 11.80 -8.31
C ASN A 230 -13.31 11.41 -8.41
N LEU A 231 -13.60 10.27 -9.05
CA LEU A 231 -14.97 9.90 -9.43
C LEU A 231 -15.37 8.48 -9.00
N GLY A 232 -14.45 7.71 -8.39
CA GLY A 232 -14.71 6.32 -8.00
C GLY A 232 -14.97 5.40 -9.18
N ILE A 233 -14.45 5.72 -10.37
CA ILE A 233 -14.68 4.91 -11.57
C ILE A 233 -13.89 3.62 -11.48
N ILE A 234 -14.55 2.51 -11.80
CA ILE A 234 -13.98 1.16 -11.80
C ILE A 234 -13.81 0.75 -13.26
N ASP A 235 -12.58 0.48 -13.69
CA ASP A 235 -12.29 -0.03 -15.03
C ASP A 235 -12.89 -1.44 -15.24
N ASP A 236 -13.17 -1.81 -16.50
CA ASP A 236 -13.69 -3.14 -16.84
C ASP A 236 -12.60 -4.21 -16.72
N MET A 237 -12.43 -4.71 -15.49
CA MET A 237 -11.43 -5.71 -15.12
C MET A 237 -11.60 -7.01 -15.89
N LYS A 238 -12.84 -7.41 -16.22
CA LYS A 238 -13.11 -8.62 -16.97
C LYS A 238 -12.56 -8.52 -18.40
N GLY A 239 -12.95 -7.47 -19.13
CA GLY A 239 -12.46 -7.26 -20.49
C GLY A 239 -10.95 -7.05 -20.53
N ILE A 240 -10.40 -6.24 -19.62
CA ILE A 240 -8.96 -6.00 -19.53
C ILE A 240 -8.20 -7.30 -19.23
N GLY A 241 -8.66 -8.09 -18.25
CA GLY A 241 -8.06 -9.36 -17.89
C GLY A 241 -8.09 -10.39 -19.03
N GLU A 242 -9.18 -10.43 -19.80
CA GLU A 242 -9.27 -11.26 -21.01
C GLU A 242 -8.28 -10.83 -22.10
N THR A 243 -8.12 -9.52 -22.32
CA THR A 243 -7.14 -8.98 -23.27
C THR A 243 -5.70 -9.26 -22.80
N CYS A 244 -5.39 -9.03 -21.52
CA CYS A 244 -4.08 -9.31 -20.95
C CYS A 244 -3.70 -10.79 -21.08
N ALA A 245 -4.64 -11.70 -20.82
CA ALA A 245 -4.41 -13.14 -20.98
C ALA A 245 -4.10 -13.55 -22.44
N LYS A 246 -4.80 -12.96 -23.42
CA LYS A 246 -4.55 -13.23 -24.85
C LYS A 246 -3.18 -12.73 -25.31
N GLU A 247 -2.81 -11.52 -24.86
CA GLU A 247 -1.56 -10.84 -25.24
C GLU A 247 -0.38 -11.20 -24.34
N LYS A 248 -0.59 -12.04 -23.31
CA LYS A 248 0.40 -12.44 -22.29
C LYS A 248 1.01 -11.24 -21.55
N LEU A 249 0.18 -10.26 -21.23
CA LEU A 249 0.55 -9.07 -20.47
C LEU A 249 0.27 -9.27 -18.99
N TRP A 250 1.09 -8.63 -18.15
CA TRP A 250 0.82 -8.57 -16.72
C TRP A 250 -0.43 -7.70 -16.44
N PHE A 251 -1.40 -8.27 -15.74
CA PHE A 251 -2.61 -7.56 -15.34
C PHE A 251 -2.50 -7.06 -13.89
N HIS A 252 -2.25 -5.75 -13.72
CA HIS A 252 -2.19 -5.13 -12.41
C HIS A 252 -3.46 -4.34 -12.11
N VAL A 253 -4.03 -4.53 -10.91
CA VAL A 253 -5.19 -3.77 -10.42
C VAL A 253 -4.78 -2.84 -9.28
N ASP A 254 -4.87 -1.54 -9.52
CA ASP A 254 -4.82 -0.48 -8.51
C ASP A 254 -6.21 -0.29 -7.90
N GLY A 255 -6.46 -0.95 -6.78
CA GLY A 255 -7.65 -0.76 -5.96
C GLY A 255 -7.36 -0.01 -4.66
N ALA A 256 -6.36 0.86 -4.63
CA ALA A 256 -5.95 1.59 -3.43
C ALA A 256 -7.14 2.16 -2.65
N TYR A 257 -8.06 2.85 -3.35
CA TYR A 257 -9.30 3.32 -2.77
C TYR A 257 -10.46 2.32 -2.94
N GLY A 258 -10.88 2.05 -4.18
CA GLY A 258 -12.13 1.32 -4.43
C GLY A 258 -12.06 -0.18 -4.17
N GLY A 259 -10.87 -0.78 -4.03
CA GLY A 259 -10.68 -2.20 -3.79
C GLY A 259 -11.35 -2.71 -2.51
N ALA A 260 -11.56 -1.84 -1.51
CA ALA A 260 -12.34 -2.18 -0.32
C ALA A 260 -13.80 -2.56 -0.63
N GLY A 261 -14.34 -2.09 -1.76
CA GLY A 261 -15.67 -2.43 -2.26
C GLY A 261 -15.88 -3.94 -2.48
N LEU A 262 -14.82 -4.73 -2.61
CA LEU A 262 -14.88 -6.20 -2.66
C LEU A 262 -15.55 -6.81 -1.42
N ALA A 263 -15.43 -6.17 -0.26
CA ALA A 263 -16.03 -6.63 0.98
C ALA A 263 -17.55 -6.38 1.04
N ALA A 264 -18.10 -5.54 0.16
CA ALA A 264 -19.52 -5.23 0.10
C ALA A 264 -20.22 -6.14 -0.94
N PRO A 265 -21.12 -7.05 -0.53
CA PRO A 265 -21.81 -7.96 -1.47
C PRO A 265 -22.58 -7.22 -2.57
N SER A 266 -23.10 -6.02 -2.27
CA SER A 266 -23.81 -5.17 -3.24
C SER A 266 -22.91 -4.56 -4.31
N ALA A 267 -21.62 -4.40 -4.04
CA ALA A 267 -20.65 -3.81 -4.98
C ALA A 267 -19.73 -4.85 -5.62
N ARG A 268 -19.60 -6.07 -5.04
CA ARG A 268 -18.73 -7.13 -5.54
C ARG A 268 -18.82 -7.42 -7.05
N PRO A 269 -20.00 -7.42 -7.70
CA PRO A 269 -20.09 -7.64 -9.15
C PRO A 269 -19.39 -6.58 -10.00
N LEU A 270 -19.14 -5.37 -9.47
CA LEU A 270 -18.40 -4.32 -10.17
C LEU A 270 -16.91 -4.65 -10.35
N PHE A 271 -16.40 -5.64 -9.61
CA PHE A 271 -15.00 -6.06 -9.61
C PHE A 271 -14.81 -7.42 -10.32
N ASP A 272 -15.79 -7.88 -11.08
CA ASP A 272 -15.67 -9.12 -11.84
C ASP A 272 -14.46 -9.06 -12.80
N GLY A 273 -13.64 -10.12 -12.77
CA GLY A 273 -12.38 -10.18 -13.50
C GLY A 273 -11.14 -9.92 -12.65
N ILE A 274 -11.28 -9.36 -11.44
CA ILE A 274 -10.16 -9.13 -10.52
C ILE A 274 -9.42 -10.41 -10.13
N GLU A 275 -10.12 -11.56 -10.12
CA GLU A 275 -9.54 -12.88 -9.84
C GLU A 275 -8.46 -13.29 -10.85
N ARG A 276 -8.36 -12.58 -11.99
CA ARG A 276 -7.37 -12.79 -13.05
C ARG A 276 -6.11 -11.93 -12.88
N ALA A 277 -6.09 -11.02 -11.90
CA ALA A 277 -4.98 -10.10 -11.71
C ALA A 277 -3.70 -10.84 -11.31
N ASP A 278 -2.58 -10.49 -11.95
CA ASP A 278 -1.25 -10.94 -11.53
C ASP A 278 -0.82 -10.23 -10.23
N SER A 279 -1.25 -8.99 -10.04
CA SER A 279 -1.09 -8.25 -8.79
C SER A 279 -2.23 -7.29 -8.51
N PHE A 280 -2.54 -7.13 -7.23
CA PHE A 280 -3.62 -6.28 -6.71
C PHE A 280 -3.12 -5.47 -5.52
N ILE A 281 -3.50 -4.19 -5.44
CA ILE A 281 -3.30 -3.37 -4.26
C ILE A 281 -4.61 -2.82 -3.70
N VAL A 282 -4.68 -2.66 -2.39
CA VAL A 282 -5.73 -1.90 -1.67
C VAL A 282 -5.09 -1.20 -0.49
N ASP A 283 -5.54 0.00 -0.12
CA ASP A 283 -5.04 0.73 1.05
C ASP A 283 -6.01 0.57 2.22
N PRO A 284 -5.70 -0.28 3.22
CA PRO A 284 -6.55 -0.39 4.39
C PRO A 284 -6.80 0.92 5.13
N HIS A 285 -5.83 1.85 5.09
CA HIS A 285 -5.98 3.15 5.73
C HIS A 285 -7.00 4.08 5.05
N LYS A 286 -7.46 3.73 3.84
CA LYS A 286 -8.53 4.48 3.16
C LYS A 286 -9.88 3.95 3.60
N TRP A 287 -10.21 2.72 3.19
CA TRP A 287 -11.59 2.25 3.27
C TRP A 287 -11.75 0.84 3.90
N LEU A 288 -10.71 0.34 4.58
CA LEU A 288 -10.78 -0.85 5.45
C LEU A 288 -10.49 -0.51 6.92
N PHE A 289 -10.62 0.76 7.30
CA PHE A 289 -10.61 1.23 8.69
C PHE A 289 -9.31 0.93 9.47
N ALA A 290 -8.15 0.86 8.80
CA ALA A 290 -6.85 0.83 9.47
C ALA A 290 -6.26 2.26 9.65
N PRO A 291 -5.32 2.49 10.57
CA PRO A 291 -4.57 3.75 10.64
C PRO A 291 -3.62 3.91 9.44
N PHE A 292 -3.26 5.16 9.15
CA PHE A 292 -2.14 5.47 8.26
C PHE A 292 -0.81 4.99 8.89
N ASP A 293 0.16 4.47 8.13
CA ASP A 293 0.19 4.17 6.71
C ASP A 293 0.07 2.65 6.47
N CYS A 294 -0.57 2.23 5.37
CA CYS A 294 -0.89 0.82 5.12
C CYS A 294 -1.45 0.56 3.71
N CYS A 295 -0.74 -0.23 2.91
CA CYS A 295 -1.21 -0.75 1.62
C CYS A 295 -0.94 -2.25 1.55
N ALA A 296 -1.98 -3.04 1.32
CA ALA A 296 -1.85 -4.46 1.03
C ALA A 296 -1.47 -4.62 -0.45
N LEU A 297 -0.29 -5.14 -0.72
CA LEU A 297 0.15 -5.53 -2.06
C LEU A 297 0.16 -7.05 -2.16
N ILE A 298 -0.62 -7.59 -3.08
CA ILE A 298 -0.80 -9.04 -3.28
C ILE A 298 -0.40 -9.40 -4.70
N TYR A 299 0.25 -10.55 -4.83
CA TYR A 299 0.62 -11.19 -6.08
C TYR A 299 -0.09 -12.54 -6.18
N ALA A 300 -0.67 -12.84 -7.33
CA ALA A 300 -1.25 -14.15 -7.58
C ALA A 300 -0.17 -15.25 -7.57
N ASP A 301 1.00 -14.97 -8.14
CA ASP A 301 2.20 -15.79 -8.02
C ASP A 301 3.31 -15.01 -7.29
N PRO A 302 3.47 -15.21 -5.96
CA PRO A 302 4.48 -14.51 -5.18
C PRO A 302 5.92 -14.88 -5.56
N GLU A 303 6.16 -16.01 -6.26
CA GLU A 303 7.52 -16.36 -6.69
C GLU A 303 8.05 -15.42 -7.76
N LYS A 304 7.18 -14.88 -8.64
CA LYS A 304 7.58 -13.87 -9.65
C LYS A 304 8.13 -12.63 -8.97
N ALA A 305 7.39 -12.12 -8.00
CA ALA A 305 7.79 -10.92 -7.30
C ALA A 305 8.96 -11.19 -6.32
N ARG A 306 9.07 -12.39 -5.74
CA ARG A 306 10.25 -12.80 -4.95
C ARG A 306 11.51 -12.74 -5.81
N LYS A 307 11.46 -13.20 -7.07
CA LYS A 307 12.62 -13.11 -7.99
C LYS A 307 12.96 -11.65 -8.30
N ALA A 308 11.97 -10.79 -8.49
CA ALA A 308 12.17 -9.38 -8.83
C ALA A 308 12.83 -8.58 -7.69
N HIS A 309 12.47 -8.87 -6.43
CA HIS A 309 12.88 -8.08 -5.26
C HIS A 309 13.98 -8.72 -4.43
N ARG A 310 14.46 -9.91 -4.81
CA ARG A 310 15.52 -10.59 -4.07
C ARG A 310 16.84 -9.82 -4.12
N GLN A 311 17.32 -9.43 -2.95
CA GLN A 311 18.67 -8.89 -2.79
C GLN A 311 19.72 -10.00 -2.67
N HIS A 312 20.89 -9.78 -3.27
CA HIS A 312 22.06 -10.62 -3.10
C HIS A 312 23.13 -9.82 -2.35
N GLY A 313 23.35 -10.13 -1.06
CA GLY A 313 24.37 -9.48 -0.23
C GLY A 313 25.16 -10.51 0.59
N ASP A 314 26.48 -10.35 0.69
CA ASP A 314 27.35 -11.33 1.36
C ASP A 314 27.05 -11.48 2.86
N TYR A 315 26.59 -10.41 3.53
CA TYR A 315 26.14 -10.44 4.93
C TYR A 315 24.88 -11.28 5.17
N LEU A 316 24.15 -11.64 4.10
CA LEU A 316 22.91 -12.41 4.16
C LEU A 316 23.13 -13.91 3.95
N ARG A 317 24.33 -14.35 3.54
CA ARG A 317 24.62 -15.75 3.19
C ARG A 317 24.42 -16.74 4.34
N GLY A 318 24.53 -16.30 5.60
CA GLY A 318 24.37 -17.13 6.80
C GLY A 318 22.91 -17.42 7.20
N ARG A 319 21.92 -16.72 6.61
CA ARG A 319 20.49 -16.86 6.97
C ARG A 319 19.71 -17.84 6.07
N ARG A 320 20.41 -18.73 5.34
CA ARG A 320 19.75 -19.83 4.62
C ARG A 320 19.25 -20.87 5.62
N ILE A 321 18.01 -20.74 6.09
CA ILE A 321 17.33 -21.83 6.79
C ILE A 321 17.12 -22.97 5.79
N ARG A 322 17.73 -24.13 6.07
CA ARG A 322 17.54 -25.38 5.33
C ARG A 322 16.04 -25.72 5.30
N ARG A 323 15.50 -26.03 4.12
CA ARG A 323 14.21 -26.75 3.97
C ARG A 323 14.30 -28.04 4.78
N GLY A 324 13.64 -28.14 5.92
CA GLY A 324 13.80 -29.32 6.78
C GLY A 324 13.08 -29.34 8.13
N TRP A 325 12.02 -28.54 8.36
CA TRP A 325 11.13 -28.75 9.51
C TRP A 325 9.83 -29.42 9.03
N PRO A 326 9.36 -30.53 9.64
CA PRO A 326 8.12 -31.16 9.22
C PRO A 326 6.94 -30.34 9.73
N GLY A 327 6.19 -29.74 8.80
CA GLY A 327 4.95 -29.01 9.07
C GLY A 327 5.09 -27.49 9.00
N GLY A 328 4.48 -26.88 7.98
CA GLY A 328 4.27 -25.44 7.89
C GLY A 328 4.84 -24.85 6.61
N ALA A 329 3.98 -24.63 5.62
CA ALA A 329 4.29 -23.91 4.41
C ALA A 329 4.99 -22.57 4.73
N VAL A 330 6.12 -22.30 4.08
CA VAL A 330 6.63 -20.93 3.97
C VAL A 330 5.62 -20.21 3.08
N GLY A 331 4.70 -19.48 3.71
CA GLY A 331 3.73 -18.66 3.00
C GLY A 331 4.41 -17.51 2.23
N PRO A 332 3.69 -16.82 1.35
CA PRO A 332 4.18 -15.84 0.36
C PRO A 332 5.00 -14.63 0.85
N ALA A 333 5.35 -14.50 2.13
CA ALA A 333 5.94 -13.31 2.74
C ALA A 333 7.45 -13.09 2.48
N ALA A 334 7.99 -13.55 1.34
CA ALA A 334 9.41 -13.41 0.99
C ALA A 334 9.67 -12.31 -0.05
N LEU A 335 8.81 -11.29 -0.13
CA LEU A 335 8.88 -10.29 -1.19
C LEU A 335 9.87 -9.15 -0.94
N GLN A 336 10.33 -8.99 0.31
CA GLN A 336 11.46 -8.11 0.66
C GLN A 336 12.39 -8.72 1.71
N ARG A 337 12.16 -9.99 2.06
CA ARG A 337 12.73 -10.62 3.26
C ARG A 337 13.68 -11.72 2.81
N HIS A 338 14.91 -11.62 3.30
CA HIS A 338 16.13 -12.29 2.81
C HIS A 338 16.02 -13.79 2.47
#